data_AF-A0A662RKI9-F1
#
_entry.id   AF-A0A662RKI9-F1
#
_cell.length_a   1.000
_cell.length_b   1.000
_cell.length_c   1.000
_cell.angle_alpha   90.00
_cell.angle_beta   90.00
_cell.angle_gamma   90.00
#
_symmetry.space_group_name_H-M   'P 1'
#
loop_
_entity.id
_entity.type
_entity.pdbx_description
1 polymer ?
#
loop_
_entity_poly.entity_id
_entity_poly.type
_entity_poly.pdbx_seq_one_letter_code
_entity_poly.pdbx_strand_id
1 'polypeptide(L)'
;MRGNYIFVEPGRKCFEVSSNFTNYLELGIQGITKYYLEAKIENDEFKISGILLDKDGEILCRLKDNFIETSRGCNKEMTRYGYRIKDKDGKLVLEIQVENGLICHLKGTIYGESGEIIAQDREGEFIILKGPAIIGKSGNAIGIKLD
;
A
#
# COMPACT_ATOMS: atom_id res chain seq x y z
N MET A 1 -7.82 13.48 16.69
CA MET A 1 -7.21 12.24 16.18
C MET A 1 -5.85 12.08 16.82
N ARG A 2 -5.59 11.00 17.56
CA ARG A 2 -4.24 10.65 18.05
C ARG A 2 -3.70 9.55 17.14
N GLY A 3 -3.03 9.94 16.06
CA GLY A 3 -2.23 9.03 15.25
C GLY A 3 -0.85 8.88 15.88
N ASN A 4 -0.35 7.65 15.98
CA ASN A 4 1.05 7.41 16.31
C ASN A 4 1.85 7.47 15.00
N TYR A 5 2.79 8.40 14.90
CA TYR A 5 3.66 8.55 13.72
C TYR A 5 5.04 7.99 14.05
N ILE A 6 5.57 7.14 13.18
CA ILE A 6 6.95 6.65 13.24
C ILE A 6 7.70 7.29 12.07
N PHE A 7 8.66 8.16 12.37
CA PHE A 7 9.54 8.77 11.36
C PHE A 7 10.83 7.96 11.25
N VAL A 8 11.24 7.63 10.02
CA VAL A 8 12.51 6.94 9.73
C VAL A 8 13.33 7.73 8.71
N GLU A 9 14.65 7.75 8.90
CA GLU A 9 15.60 8.45 8.02
C GLU A 9 15.97 7.62 6.77
N PRO A 10 16.28 8.26 5.63
CA PRO A 10 16.75 7.58 4.42
C PRO A 10 18.02 6.75 4.68
N GLY A 11 18.00 5.46 4.30
CA GLY A 11 19.18 4.59 4.33
C GLY A 11 19.32 3.67 5.55
N ARG A 12 18.41 3.70 6.54
CA ARG A 12 18.36 2.66 7.58
C ARG A 12 17.55 1.46 7.10
N LYS A 13 18.00 0.24 7.43
CA LYS A 13 17.28 -1.05 7.27
C LYS A 13 16.03 -1.11 8.17
N CYS A 14 15.11 -0.18 7.97
CA CYS A 14 13.76 -0.13 8.55
C CYS A 14 12.74 0.35 7.51
N PHE A 15 13.01 0.14 6.22
CA PHE A 15 11.92 0.00 5.23
C PHE A 15 11.07 -1.26 5.53
N GLU A 16 11.59 -2.19 6.35
CA GLU A 16 10.86 -3.34 6.91
C GLU A 16 10.06 -3.04 8.20
N VAL A 17 10.02 -1.78 8.69
CA VAL A 17 9.26 -1.45 9.92
C VAL A 17 8.45 -0.17 9.74
N SER A 18 7.50 -0.18 8.81
CA SER A 18 6.38 0.77 8.86
C SER A 18 4.99 0.17 8.65
N SER A 19 4.84 -1.16 8.47
CA SER A 19 3.54 -1.67 7.97
C SER A 19 3.10 -3.07 8.42
N ASN A 20 3.64 -3.65 9.50
CA ASN A 20 3.15 -4.98 9.92
C ASN A 20 1.94 -4.96 10.88
N PHE A 21 1.51 -3.80 11.39
CA PHE A 21 0.46 -3.73 12.43
C PHE A 21 -0.38 -2.44 12.40
N THR A 22 -0.58 -1.85 11.24
CA THR A 22 -1.21 -0.53 11.14
C THR A 22 -2.45 -0.58 10.25
N ASN A 23 -3.50 0.12 10.68
CA ASN A 23 -4.70 0.44 9.90
C ASN A 23 -4.42 1.50 8.81
N TYR A 24 -3.14 1.72 8.49
CA TYR A 24 -2.63 2.79 7.65
C TYR A 24 -1.26 2.42 7.07
N LEU A 25 -1.06 2.71 5.80
CA LEU A 25 0.20 2.60 5.06
C LEU A 25 0.29 3.80 4.14
N GLU A 26 1.46 4.44 4.08
CA GLU A 26 1.74 5.55 3.17
C GLU A 26 3.15 5.38 2.58
N LEU A 27 3.26 5.54 1.27
CA LEU A 27 4.50 5.59 0.51
C LEU A 27 4.52 6.87 -0.33
N GLY A 28 5.60 7.62 -0.23
CA GLY A 28 5.72 8.95 -0.84
C GLY A 28 4.94 10.01 -0.06
N ILE A 29 4.91 11.23 -0.58
CA ILE A 29 4.17 12.37 -0.02
C ILE A 29 3.32 12.97 -1.13
N GLN A 30 2.00 12.99 -0.93
CA GLN A 30 1.05 13.50 -1.93
C GLN A 30 1.39 14.94 -2.34
N GLY A 31 1.53 15.17 -3.65
CA GLY A 31 1.84 16.48 -4.21
C GLY A 31 3.32 16.89 -4.15
N ILE A 32 4.18 16.08 -3.51
CA ILE A 32 5.64 16.28 -3.50
C ILE A 32 6.32 15.18 -4.32
N THR A 33 6.07 13.91 -4.01
CA THR A 33 6.61 12.79 -4.78
C THR A 33 5.72 12.49 -5.99
N LYS A 34 6.34 12.18 -7.13
CA LYS A 34 5.61 11.84 -8.37
C LYS A 34 4.79 10.55 -8.21
N TYR A 35 5.32 9.58 -7.48
CA TYR A 35 4.59 8.40 -7.03
C TYR A 35 3.93 8.67 -5.67
N TYR A 36 2.85 7.95 -5.38
CA TYR A 36 2.19 8.00 -4.08
C TYR A 36 1.36 6.73 -3.88
N LEU A 37 1.32 6.18 -2.68
CA LEU A 37 0.37 5.13 -2.30
C LEU A 37 -0.04 5.35 -0.86
N GLU A 38 -1.32 5.57 -0.62
CA GLU A 38 -1.93 5.59 0.71
C GLU A 38 -2.96 4.48 0.76
N ALA A 39 -2.95 3.75 1.86
CA ALA A 39 -3.84 2.67 2.09
C ALA A 39 -4.27 2.71 3.56
N LYS A 40 -5.56 2.90 3.82
CA LYS A 40 -6.08 3.17 5.17
C LYS A 40 -7.41 2.49 5.43
N ILE A 41 -7.81 2.43 6.69
CA ILE A 41 -9.16 2.06 7.09
C ILE A 41 -9.96 3.31 7.43
N GLU A 42 -11.03 3.55 6.70
CA GLU A 42 -11.96 4.66 6.93
C GLU A 42 -13.39 4.14 6.89
N ASN A 43 -14.21 4.48 7.88
CA ASN A 43 -15.59 3.99 8.03
C ASN A 43 -15.71 2.47 7.88
N ASP A 44 -14.80 1.73 8.50
CA ASP A 44 -14.77 0.26 8.49
C ASP A 44 -14.40 -0.38 7.13
N GLU A 45 -13.98 0.43 6.15
CA GLU A 45 -13.58 0.02 4.80
C GLU A 45 -12.11 0.30 4.51
N PHE A 46 -11.47 -0.58 3.74
CA PHE A 46 -10.14 -0.32 3.19
C PHE A 46 -10.24 0.69 2.04
N LYS A 47 -9.52 1.80 2.13
CA LYS A 47 -9.43 2.86 1.11
C LYS A 47 -8.00 2.93 0.60
N ILE A 48 -7.85 2.75 -0.71
CA ILE A 48 -6.56 2.79 -1.40
C ILE A 48 -6.55 3.97 -2.38
N SER A 49 -5.59 4.87 -2.19
CA SER A 49 -5.35 6.04 -3.03
C SER A 49 -3.90 6.03 -3.50
N GLY A 50 -3.59 6.57 -4.68
CA GLY A 50 -2.23 6.51 -5.18
C GLY A 50 -2.02 7.07 -6.57
N ILE A 51 -0.75 7.31 -6.91
CA ILE A 51 -0.27 7.63 -8.25
C ILE A 51 0.72 6.53 -8.61
N LEU A 52 0.30 5.64 -9.52
CA LEU A 52 1.10 4.50 -9.96
C LEU A 52 1.88 4.86 -11.21
N LEU A 53 3.19 4.64 -11.17
CA LEU A 53 4.10 4.88 -12.28
C LEU A 53 4.50 3.57 -12.96
N ASP A 54 4.88 3.64 -14.21
CA ASP A 54 5.57 2.54 -14.88
C ASP A 54 7.08 2.57 -14.64
N LYS A 55 7.78 1.58 -15.21
CA LYS A 55 9.24 1.44 -15.16
C LYS A 55 10.00 2.59 -15.84
N ASP A 56 9.32 3.42 -16.64
CA ASP A 56 9.90 4.57 -17.33
C ASP A 56 9.60 5.86 -16.54
N GLY A 57 8.99 5.75 -15.35
CA GLY A 57 8.64 6.86 -14.46
C GLY A 57 7.38 7.61 -14.87
N GLU A 58 6.61 7.09 -15.84
CA GLU A 58 5.42 7.74 -16.38
C GLU A 58 4.16 7.32 -15.63
N ILE A 59 3.21 8.25 -15.49
CA ILE A 59 1.96 7.97 -14.76
C ILE A 59 1.09 6.99 -15.56
N LEU A 60 0.83 5.82 -14.98
CA LEU A 60 -0.11 4.83 -15.49
C LEU A 60 -1.54 5.17 -15.10
N CYS A 61 -1.78 5.35 -13.80
CA CYS A 61 -3.07 5.76 -13.29
C CYS A 61 -3.01 6.44 -11.93
N ARG A 62 -4.10 7.13 -11.62
CA ARG A 62 -4.36 7.71 -10.31
C ARG A 62 -5.57 7.02 -9.69
N LEU A 63 -5.42 6.68 -8.42
CA LEU A 63 -6.42 6.06 -7.58
C LEU A 63 -6.83 7.02 -6.47
N LYS A 64 -8.13 7.07 -6.21
CA LYS A 64 -8.68 7.71 -5.03
C LYS A 64 -9.77 6.83 -4.46
N ASP A 65 -9.61 6.43 -3.21
CA ASP A 65 -10.60 5.65 -2.46
C ASP A 65 -11.08 4.39 -3.22
N ASN A 66 -10.12 3.67 -3.81
CA ASN A 66 -10.30 2.49 -4.67
C ASN A 66 -10.83 2.75 -6.09
N PHE A 67 -11.07 3.98 -6.49
CA PHE A 67 -11.54 4.34 -7.83
C PHE A 67 -10.40 4.89 -8.70
N ILE A 68 -10.38 4.51 -9.98
CA ILE A 68 -9.45 5.09 -10.96
C ILE A 68 -10.00 6.47 -11.36
N GLU A 69 -9.33 7.55 -10.96
CA GLU A 69 -9.69 8.92 -11.34
C GLU A 69 -9.13 9.30 -12.72
N THR A 70 -7.93 8.83 -13.03
CA THR A 70 -7.26 9.10 -14.31
C THR A 70 -6.51 7.86 -14.73
N SER A 71 -6.57 7.51 -16.03
CA SER A 71 -5.85 6.35 -16.56
C SER A 71 -5.24 6.66 -17.92
N ARG A 72 -4.04 6.12 -18.16
CA ARG A 72 -3.41 6.04 -19.49
C ARG A 72 -3.46 4.59 -19.99
N GLY A 73 -4.64 3.99 -19.90
CA GLY A 73 -4.86 2.59 -20.29
C GLY A 73 -4.90 1.60 -19.13
N CYS A 74 -4.99 2.06 -17.89
CA CYS A 74 -5.27 1.16 -16.77
C CYS A 74 -6.73 0.73 -16.74
N ASN A 75 -6.96 -0.55 -16.46
CA ASN A 75 -8.28 -1.10 -16.23
C ASN A 75 -8.37 -1.74 -14.84
N LYS A 76 -9.50 -1.53 -14.16
CA LYS A 76 -9.83 -2.18 -12.89
C LYS A 76 -10.70 -3.40 -13.14
N GLU A 77 -10.21 -4.56 -12.72
CA GLU A 77 -10.92 -5.83 -12.78
C GLU A 77 -11.25 -6.31 -11.36
N MET A 78 -12.54 -6.57 -11.10
CA MET A 78 -12.98 -7.11 -9.80
C MET A 78 -12.61 -8.59 -9.67
N THR A 79 -12.15 -8.99 -8.50
CA THR A 79 -11.86 -10.38 -8.15
C THR A 79 -12.78 -10.84 -7.03
N ARG A 80 -12.77 -12.14 -6.71
CA ARG A 80 -13.53 -12.69 -5.58
C ARG A 80 -13.16 -12.03 -4.24
N TYR A 81 -11.93 -11.54 -4.12
CA TYR A 81 -11.35 -11.06 -2.87
C TYR A 81 -11.03 -9.57 -2.90
N GLY A 82 -11.36 -8.84 -3.97
CA GLY A 82 -11.01 -7.43 -4.10
C GLY A 82 -10.95 -7.01 -5.56
N TYR A 83 -9.82 -6.46 -5.99
CA TYR A 83 -9.66 -6.05 -7.38
C TYR A 83 -8.19 -5.99 -7.79
N ARG A 84 -7.95 -6.01 -9.10
CA ARG A 84 -6.63 -5.78 -9.69
C ARG A 84 -6.70 -4.68 -10.73
N ILE A 85 -5.60 -3.96 -10.84
CA ILE A 85 -5.36 -2.93 -11.83
C ILE A 85 -4.33 -3.48 -12.79
N LYS A 86 -4.70 -3.49 -14.06
CA LYS A 86 -3.82 -3.89 -15.16
C LYS A 86 -3.52 -2.69 -16.05
N ASP A 87 -2.36 -2.69 -16.69
CA ASP A 87 -2.08 -1.75 -17.76
C ASP A 87 -2.80 -2.13 -19.06
N LYS A 88 -2.55 -1.36 -20.12
CA LYS A 88 -3.14 -1.55 -21.45
C LYS A 88 -2.79 -2.90 -22.09
N ASP A 89 -1.66 -3.48 -21.69
CA ASP A 89 -1.14 -4.75 -22.20
C ASP A 89 -1.61 -5.93 -21.35
N GLY A 90 -2.43 -5.66 -20.32
CA GLY A 90 -2.99 -6.66 -19.41
C GLY A 90 -2.04 -7.07 -18.28
N LYS A 91 -0.88 -6.41 -18.14
CA LYS A 91 0.08 -6.70 -17.08
C LYS A 91 -0.42 -6.14 -15.75
N LEU A 92 -0.23 -6.90 -14.68
CA LEU A 92 -0.57 -6.48 -13.33
C LEU A 92 0.27 -5.26 -12.92
N VAL A 93 -0.42 -4.21 -12.45
CA VAL A 93 0.19 -3.02 -11.86
C VAL A 93 0.06 -3.08 -10.33
N LEU A 94 -1.16 -3.29 -9.85
CA LEU A 94 -1.48 -3.37 -8.42
C LEU A 94 -2.68 -4.29 -8.21
N GLU A 95 -2.64 -5.18 -7.24
CA GLU A 95 -3.76 -6.01 -6.79
C GLU A 95 -4.04 -5.77 -5.32
N ILE A 96 -5.33 -5.67 -4.99
CA ILE A 96 -5.86 -5.51 -3.66
C ILE A 96 -6.66 -6.76 -3.33
N GLN A 97 -6.24 -7.48 -2.30
CA GLN A 97 -6.88 -8.70 -1.85
C GLN A 97 -7.25 -8.58 -0.38
N VAL A 98 -8.54 -8.61 -0.09
CA VAL A 98 -9.12 -8.61 1.25
C VAL A 98 -9.46 -10.04 1.67
N GLU A 99 -8.74 -10.52 2.67
CA GLU A 99 -8.93 -11.83 3.27
C GLU A 99 -9.73 -11.72 4.56
N ASN A 100 -10.79 -12.54 4.66
CA ASN A 100 -11.70 -12.62 5.82
C ASN A 100 -12.31 -11.27 6.25
N GLY A 101 -12.29 -10.25 5.38
CA GLY A 101 -12.73 -8.88 5.71
C GLY A 101 -11.81 -8.13 6.68
N LEU A 102 -10.69 -8.73 7.08
CA LEU A 102 -9.82 -8.23 8.15
C LEU A 102 -8.41 -7.86 7.67
N ILE A 103 -7.93 -8.51 6.61
CA ILE A 103 -6.55 -8.37 6.16
C ILE A 103 -6.59 -7.91 4.70
N CYS A 104 -6.05 -6.73 4.42
CA CYS A 104 -5.91 -6.22 3.06
C CYS A 104 -4.45 -6.36 2.62
N HIS A 105 -4.23 -7.20 1.61
CA HIS A 105 -2.94 -7.40 0.97
C HIS A 105 -2.85 -6.50 -0.27
N LEU A 106 -1.75 -5.75 -0.40
CA LEU A 106 -1.42 -5.01 -1.62
C LEU A 106 -0.30 -5.77 -2.35
N LYS A 107 -0.51 -6.11 -3.60
CA LYS A 107 0.45 -6.84 -4.44
C LYS A 107 0.82 -6.01 -5.65
N GLY A 108 2.09 -5.89 -5.99
CA GLY A 108 2.54 -5.08 -7.10
C GLY A 108 3.93 -4.48 -6.87
N THR A 109 4.43 -3.83 -7.92
CA THR A 109 5.68 -3.08 -7.88
C THR A 109 5.39 -1.60 -8.03
N ILE A 110 5.85 -0.80 -7.08
CA ILE A 110 5.75 0.66 -7.10
C ILE A 110 7.06 1.21 -7.62
N TYR A 111 6.97 1.91 -8.75
CA TYR A 111 8.09 2.58 -9.40
C TYR A 111 8.20 4.04 -8.99
N GLY A 112 9.43 4.52 -8.92
CA GLY A 112 9.78 5.92 -8.70
C GLY A 112 9.88 6.71 -9.99
N GLU A 113 10.26 7.98 -9.86
CA GLU A 113 10.29 8.91 -11.00
C GLU A 113 11.37 8.57 -12.03
N SER A 114 12.48 7.95 -11.61
CA SER A 114 13.55 7.53 -12.52
C SER A 114 13.39 6.08 -12.99
N GLY A 115 12.24 5.45 -12.71
CA GLY A 115 11.99 4.04 -13.04
C GLY A 115 12.58 3.04 -12.04
N GLU A 116 13.16 3.52 -10.94
CA GLU A 116 13.65 2.70 -9.85
C GLU A 116 12.49 2.01 -9.11
N ILE A 117 12.73 0.83 -8.55
CA ILE A 117 11.75 0.16 -7.69
C ILE A 117 11.82 0.80 -6.31
N ILE A 118 10.75 1.46 -5.89
CA ILE A 118 10.59 2.03 -4.55
C ILE A 118 10.11 0.95 -3.58
N ALA A 119 9.18 0.12 -4.04
CA ALA A 119 8.52 -0.90 -3.25
C ALA A 119 8.11 -2.06 -4.17
N GLN A 120 8.19 -3.28 -3.66
CA GLN A 120 7.76 -4.47 -4.38
C GLN A 120 7.18 -5.45 -3.38
N ASP A 121 6.03 -6.04 -3.72
CA ASP A 121 5.46 -7.08 -2.89
C ASP A 121 6.39 -8.27 -2.72
N ARG A 122 6.68 -8.57 -1.45
CA ARG A 122 7.26 -9.82 -0.98
C ARG A 122 6.33 -10.37 0.08
N GLU A 123 6.40 -11.68 0.32
CA GLU A 123 5.51 -12.37 1.25
C GLU A 123 5.45 -11.65 2.60
N GLY A 124 4.31 -11.02 2.91
CA GLY A 124 4.04 -10.38 4.19
C GLY A 124 4.35 -8.89 4.32
N GLU A 125 4.87 -8.19 3.29
CA GLU A 125 5.38 -6.81 3.45
C GLU A 125 4.33 -5.69 3.21
N PHE A 126 3.25 -5.97 2.45
CA PHE A 126 2.21 -4.98 2.12
C PHE A 126 0.84 -5.40 2.64
N ILE A 127 0.63 -5.26 3.95
CA ILE A 127 -0.60 -5.69 4.62
C ILE A 127 -1.19 -4.56 5.48
N ILE A 128 -2.52 -4.41 5.46
CA ILE A 128 -3.28 -3.55 6.37
C ILE A 128 -4.26 -4.42 7.14
N LEU A 129 -4.31 -4.22 8.46
CA LEU A 129 -5.13 -5.03 9.36
C LEU A 129 -6.27 -4.21 9.95
N LYS A 130 -7.47 -4.77 9.91
CA LYS A 130 -8.65 -4.29 10.60
C LYS A 130 -8.77 -4.99 11.95
N GLY A 131 -8.71 -4.23 13.03
CA GLY A 131 -8.77 -4.74 14.40
C GLY A 131 -7.80 -4.01 15.34
N PRO A 132 -7.75 -4.39 16.62
CA PRO A 132 -6.76 -3.84 17.55
C PRO A 132 -5.35 -4.11 17.01
N ALA A 133 -4.50 -3.08 16.96
CA ALA A 133 -3.11 -3.23 16.59
C ALA A 133 -2.42 -4.14 17.62
N ILE A 134 -2.22 -5.42 17.29
CA ILE A 134 -1.42 -6.32 18.12
C ILE A 134 0.04 -6.04 17.80
N ILE A 135 0.72 -5.18 18.56
CA ILE A 135 2.18 -5.06 18.48
C ILE A 135 2.77 -6.32 19.14
N GLY A 136 2.86 -7.39 18.35
CA GLY A 136 3.26 -8.73 18.79
C GLY A 136 4.38 -9.28 17.90
N LYS A 137 5.48 -9.67 18.52
CA LYS A 137 6.75 -9.97 17.89
C LYS A 137 6.74 -11.27 17.04
N SER A 138 7.43 -11.27 15.91
CA SER A 138 8.12 -12.49 15.44
C SER A 138 9.50 -12.56 16.11
N GLY A 139 9.65 -13.38 17.16
CA GLY A 139 10.93 -13.72 17.83
C GLY A 139 11.15 -13.28 19.31
N ASN A 140 12.42 -13.21 19.75
CA ASN A 140 13.03 -12.84 21.07
C ASN A 140 12.60 -11.60 21.91
N ALA A 141 11.39 -11.04 21.82
CA ALA A 141 10.99 -9.64 22.13
C ALA A 141 9.69 -9.54 22.91
N ILE A 142 9.70 -8.77 23.98
CA ILE A 142 8.57 -8.41 24.81
C ILE A 142 7.69 -7.42 24.04
N GLY A 143 6.41 -7.77 23.84
CA GLY A 143 5.38 -6.87 23.28
C GLY A 143 4.57 -6.19 24.38
N ILE A 144 4.11 -4.97 24.14
CA ILE A 144 3.25 -4.19 25.05
C ILE A 144 1.84 -4.16 24.47
N LYS A 145 0.85 -4.44 25.33
CA LYS A 145 -0.59 -4.32 25.04
C LYS A 145 -1.05 -2.88 25.28
N LEU A 146 -1.83 -2.32 24.36
CA LEU A 146 -2.54 -1.06 24.57
C LEU A 146 -4.04 -1.33 24.40
N ASP A 147 -4.81 -0.89 25.40
CA ASP A 147 -6.28 -0.97 25.45
C ASP A 147 -6.93 0.24 24.76
#